data_AF-A0A0G1JXR3-F1
#
_entry.id   AF-A0A0G1JXR3-F1
#
_cell.length_a   1.000
_cell.length_b   1.000
_cell.length_c   1.000
_cell.angle_alpha   90.00
_cell.angle_beta   90.00
_cell.angle_gamma   90.00
#
_symmetry.space_group_name_H-M   'P 1'
#
loop_
_entity.id
_entity.type
_entity.pdbx_description
1 polymer ?
#
loop_
_entity_poly.entity_id
_entity_poly.type
_entity_poly.pdbx_seq_one_letter_code
_entity_poly.pdbx_strand_id
1 'polypeptide(L)'
;MIELDRDPIFDEVKEKLKKLNIEAVLFDLDDTLIYTSEIFIRFMEEYSRVVAEKIGVEEEEVMNALKEINDEEYKKMGVNPKRWGAVVDRLAEKFEHGGKVILEELNILLNIYAIEPRLRVGVRTMLEILKESGIRLGLVTHANVKWTEFKLNNLCLWDYFDQIVIVDENGHKKADDWKKGMDGLGVEPEKCLVVGDSLGGDVRPADELGARTAYLPSPWSVYRQGEVPTRTVVINEIFELLAALDRLE
;
A
#
# COMPACT_ATOMS: atom_id res chain seq x y z
N MET A 1 33.24 -27.38 6.22
CA MET A 1 31.97 -26.64 6.22
C MET A 1 32.18 -25.48 7.16
N ILE A 2 32.48 -24.29 6.61
CA ILE A 2 32.56 -23.07 7.41
C ILE A 2 31.10 -22.71 7.65
N GLU A 3 30.62 -22.83 8.89
CA GLU A 3 29.43 -22.08 9.31
C GLU A 3 29.78 -20.61 9.06
N LEU A 4 29.23 -20.04 7.99
CA LEU A 4 29.21 -18.60 7.82
C LEU A 4 28.50 -18.07 9.07
N ASP A 5 29.22 -17.34 9.91
CA ASP A 5 28.64 -16.63 11.06
C ASP A 5 27.36 -15.95 10.56
N ARG A 6 26.21 -16.38 11.09
CA ARG A 6 24.93 -15.76 10.78
C ARG A 6 25.06 -14.31 11.21
N ASP A 7 24.70 -13.37 10.34
CA ASP A 7 24.79 -11.94 10.66
C ASP A 7 24.09 -11.69 12.01
N PRO A 8 24.76 -11.07 13.00
CA PRO A 8 24.19 -10.85 14.34
C PRO A 8 22.81 -10.20 14.32
N ILE A 9 22.47 -9.46 13.26
CA ILE A 9 21.16 -8.85 13.06
C ILE A 9 20.01 -9.88 13.06
N PHE A 10 20.22 -11.09 12.53
CA PHE A 10 19.16 -12.12 12.48
C PHE A 10 18.77 -12.60 13.87
N ASP A 11 19.76 -12.84 14.74
CA ASP A 11 19.54 -13.29 16.11
C ASP A 11 18.95 -12.18 16.97
N GLU A 12 19.39 -10.93 16.77
CA GLU A 12 18.81 -9.76 17.43
C GLU A 12 17.31 -9.61 17.09
N VAL A 13 16.96 -9.62 15.81
CA VAL A 13 15.57 -9.48 15.35
C VAL A 13 14.72 -10.64 15.86
N LYS A 14 15.23 -11.87 15.80
CA LYS A 14 14.53 -13.05 16.31
C LYS A 14 14.23 -12.94 17.81
N GLU A 15 15.19 -12.50 18.62
CA GLU A 15 14.97 -12.32 20.06
C GLU A 15 13.98 -11.18 20.35
N LYS A 16 13.99 -10.07 19.59
CA LYS A 16 12.98 -9.01 19.70
C LYS A 16 11.57 -9.52 19.42
N LEU A 17 11.38 -10.22 18.29
CA LEU A 17 10.08 -10.78 17.91
C LEU A 17 9.58 -11.80 18.92
N LYS A 18 10.47 -12.63 19.45
CA LYS A 18 10.16 -13.60 20.51
C LYS A 18 9.73 -12.92 21.82
N LYS A 19 10.39 -11.83 22.24
CA LYS A 19 9.98 -11.04 23.42
C LYS A 19 8.59 -10.43 23.24
N LEU A 20 8.27 -9.97 22.03
CA LEU A 20 6.95 -9.45 21.68
C LEU A 20 5.89 -10.54 21.48
N ASN A 21 6.28 -11.82 21.49
CA ASN A 21 5.45 -12.97 21.16
C ASN A 21 4.83 -12.88 19.75
N ILE A 22 5.60 -12.37 18.78
CA ILE A 22 5.21 -12.27 17.37
C ILE A 22 5.65 -13.51 16.61
N GLU A 23 4.70 -14.15 15.93
CA GLU A 23 4.91 -15.36 15.12
C GLU A 23 4.67 -15.11 13.62
N ALA A 24 3.95 -14.03 13.27
CA ALA A 24 3.69 -13.63 11.89
C ALA A 24 3.79 -12.11 11.70
N VAL A 25 4.22 -11.71 10.51
CA VAL A 25 4.15 -10.32 10.05
C VAL A 25 3.36 -10.29 8.75
N LEU A 26 2.30 -9.48 8.72
CA LEU A 26 1.48 -9.29 7.53
C LEU A 26 1.67 -7.87 7.00
N PHE A 27 1.84 -7.76 5.69
CA PHE A 27 2.13 -6.50 5.02
C PHE A 27 0.98 -6.10 4.10
N ASP A 28 0.71 -4.80 4.04
CA ASP A 28 0.14 -4.21 2.83
C ASP A 28 1.19 -4.15 1.69
N LEU A 29 0.74 -3.94 0.45
CA LEU A 29 1.61 -3.81 -0.72
C LEU A 29 1.86 -2.35 -1.13
N ASP A 30 0.81 -1.67 -1.60
CA ASP A 30 0.88 -0.38 -2.28
C ASP A 30 1.21 0.75 -1.32
N ASP A 31 2.26 1.52 -1.60
CA ASP A 31 2.79 2.55 -0.70
C ASP A 31 3.35 2.02 0.64
N THR A 32 3.24 0.73 0.93
CA THR A 32 3.88 0.04 2.07
C THR A 32 5.21 -0.63 1.71
N LEU A 33 5.22 -1.48 0.67
CA LEU A 33 6.43 -2.18 0.18
C LEU A 33 6.94 -1.60 -1.14
N ILE A 34 6.07 -0.93 -1.89
CA ILE A 34 6.37 -0.38 -3.21
C ILE A 34 5.90 1.07 -3.28
N TYR A 35 6.53 1.89 -4.13
CA TYR A 35 6.15 3.29 -4.34
C TYR A 35 5.08 3.41 -5.43
N THR A 36 3.84 3.07 -5.10
CA THR A 36 2.73 3.14 -6.06
C THR A 36 2.31 4.59 -6.31
N SER A 37 2.38 5.44 -5.29
CA SER A 37 2.05 6.85 -5.38
C SER A 37 2.90 7.61 -6.38
N GLU A 38 4.18 7.24 -6.53
CA GLU A 38 5.10 7.85 -7.51
C GLU A 38 4.54 7.74 -8.93
N ILE A 39 3.95 6.58 -9.26
CA ILE A 39 3.32 6.35 -10.58
C ILE A 39 2.05 7.18 -10.74
N PHE A 40 1.16 7.15 -9.74
CA PHE A 40 -0.09 7.90 -9.78
C PHE A 40 0.16 9.40 -9.93
N ILE A 41 1.03 9.95 -9.09
CA ILE A 41 1.38 11.38 -9.11
C ILE A 41 1.95 11.75 -10.48
N ARG A 42 2.90 10.97 -11.01
CA ARG A 42 3.50 11.22 -12.32
C ARG A 42 2.47 11.29 -13.44
N PHE A 43 1.54 10.33 -13.53
CA PHE A 43 0.55 10.33 -14.61
C PHE A 43 -0.57 11.34 -14.40
N MET A 44 -0.89 11.70 -13.16
CA MET A 44 -1.78 12.81 -12.87
C MET A 44 -1.16 14.16 -13.28
N GLU A 45 0.12 14.38 -13.02
CA GLU A 45 0.87 15.55 -13.49
C GLU A 45 0.95 15.59 -15.02
N GLU A 46 1.31 14.46 -15.66
CA GLU A 46 1.37 14.36 -17.12
C GLU A 46 0.01 14.64 -17.77
N TYR A 47 -1.06 14.04 -17.26
CA TYR A 47 -2.41 14.26 -17.74
C TYR A 47 -2.82 15.73 -17.57
N SER A 48 -2.59 16.31 -16.39
CA SER A 48 -2.96 17.70 -16.09
C SER A 48 -2.25 18.68 -17.02
N ARG A 49 -0.95 18.49 -17.23
CA ARG A 49 -0.14 19.31 -18.14
C ARG A 49 -0.65 19.24 -19.58
N VAL A 50 -0.88 18.03 -20.10
CA VAL A 50 -1.34 17.82 -21.49
C VAL A 50 -2.74 18.39 -21.71
N VAL A 51 -3.66 18.17 -20.78
CA VAL A 51 -5.02 18.71 -20.86
C VAL A 51 -5.00 20.23 -20.77
N ALA A 52 -4.29 20.80 -19.79
CA ALA A 52 -4.21 22.25 -19.58
C ALA A 52 -3.70 22.99 -20.82
N GLU A 53 -2.62 22.49 -21.44
CA GLU A 53 -2.07 23.04 -22.69
C GLU A 53 -3.09 23.03 -23.82
N LYS A 54 -3.85 21.94 -23.98
CA LYS A 54 -4.81 21.76 -25.08
C LYS A 54 -6.09 22.56 -24.92
N ILE A 55 -6.55 22.80 -23.68
CA ILE A 55 -7.79 23.53 -23.41
C ILE A 55 -7.56 25.00 -23.07
N GLY A 56 -6.32 25.40 -22.80
CA GLY A 56 -5.93 26.79 -22.58
C GLY A 56 -6.17 27.29 -21.15
N VAL A 57 -5.92 26.44 -20.15
CA VAL A 57 -6.00 26.79 -18.72
C VAL A 57 -4.66 26.51 -18.02
N GLU A 58 -4.54 26.90 -16.75
CA GLU A 58 -3.34 26.62 -15.94
C GLU A 58 -3.30 25.14 -15.53
N GLU A 59 -2.11 24.53 -15.55
CA GLU A 59 -1.90 23.12 -15.14
C GLU A 59 -2.39 22.86 -13.71
N GLU A 60 -2.13 23.80 -12.80
CA GLU A 60 -2.54 23.70 -11.40
C GLU A 60 -4.07 23.63 -11.26
N GLU A 61 -4.83 24.30 -12.13
CA GLU A 61 -6.29 24.28 -12.11
C GLU A 61 -6.82 22.89 -12.44
N VAL A 62 -6.27 22.25 -13.49
CA VAL A 62 -6.62 20.88 -13.87
C VAL A 62 -6.19 19.88 -12.80
N MET A 63 -4.97 20.01 -12.28
CA MET A 63 -4.43 19.08 -11.28
C MET A 63 -5.20 19.13 -9.96
N ASN A 64 -5.58 20.32 -9.49
CA ASN A 64 -6.39 20.46 -8.28
C ASN A 64 -7.79 19.88 -8.48
N ALA A 65 -8.44 20.18 -9.61
CA ALA A 65 -9.73 19.58 -9.94
C ALA A 65 -9.67 18.05 -10.07
N LEU A 66 -8.64 17.52 -10.72
CA LEU A 66 -8.42 16.09 -10.87
C LEU A 66 -8.25 15.40 -9.51
N LYS A 67 -7.45 15.97 -8.60
CA LYS A 67 -7.26 15.46 -7.23
C LYS A 67 -8.57 15.44 -6.45
N GLU A 68 -9.28 16.57 -6.42
CA GLU A 68 -10.56 16.68 -5.70
C GLU A 68 -11.59 15.67 -6.18
N ILE A 69 -11.78 15.58 -7.50
CA ILE A 69 -12.73 14.64 -8.11
C ILE A 69 -12.29 13.20 -7.86
N ASN A 70 -11.00 12.89 -8.00
CA ASN A 70 -10.47 11.55 -7.72
C ASN A 70 -10.69 11.12 -6.28
N ASP A 71 -10.49 12.01 -5.29
CA ASP A 71 -10.76 11.72 -3.88
C ASP A 71 -12.25 11.47 -3.61
N GLU A 72 -13.14 12.17 -4.32
CA GLU A 72 -14.58 11.96 -4.22
C GLU A 72 -15.03 10.64 -4.86
N GLU A 73 -14.52 10.31 -6.04
CA GLU A 73 -14.83 9.05 -6.72
C GLU A 73 -14.20 7.85 -6.00
N TYR A 74 -13.06 8.05 -5.32
CA TYR A 74 -12.43 7.02 -4.49
C TYR A 74 -13.37 6.55 -3.37
N LYS A 75 -14.14 7.47 -2.75
CA LYS A 75 -15.13 7.12 -1.72
C LYS A 75 -16.27 6.24 -2.23
N LYS A 76 -16.53 6.24 -3.55
CA LYS A 76 -17.63 5.50 -4.17
C LYS A 76 -17.16 4.18 -4.78
N MET A 77 -16.00 4.19 -5.42
CA MET A 77 -15.51 3.09 -6.26
C MET A 77 -14.25 2.41 -5.72
N GLY A 78 -13.71 2.89 -4.60
CA GLY A 78 -12.47 2.37 -4.04
C GLY A 78 -11.30 2.53 -5.01
N VAL A 79 -10.48 1.49 -5.11
CA VAL A 79 -9.27 1.44 -5.96
C VAL A 79 -9.55 0.85 -7.36
N ASN A 80 -10.82 0.72 -7.76
CA ASN A 80 -11.19 0.19 -9.07
C ASN A 80 -10.60 1.06 -10.21
N PRO A 81 -9.86 0.49 -11.18
CA PRO A 81 -9.31 1.25 -12.31
C PRO A 81 -10.34 1.99 -13.17
N LYS A 82 -11.59 1.49 -13.24
CA LYS A 82 -12.70 2.15 -13.95
C LYS A 82 -13.08 3.50 -13.33
N ARG A 83 -12.64 3.77 -12.09
CA ARG A 83 -12.79 5.07 -11.42
C ARG A 83 -12.27 6.21 -12.29
N TRP A 84 -11.19 6.01 -13.03
CA TRP A 84 -10.65 7.06 -13.90
C TRP A 84 -11.63 7.52 -14.99
N GLY A 85 -12.50 6.64 -15.48
CA GLY A 85 -13.60 7.03 -16.37
C GLY A 85 -14.55 8.03 -15.72
N ALA A 86 -15.04 7.71 -14.51
CA ALA A 86 -15.92 8.59 -13.75
C ALA A 86 -15.22 9.92 -13.37
N VAL A 87 -13.92 9.88 -13.09
CA VAL A 87 -13.12 11.07 -12.79
C VAL A 87 -13.04 11.98 -14.01
N VAL A 88 -12.70 11.46 -15.19
CA VAL A 88 -12.61 12.30 -16.40
C VAL A 88 -13.97 12.78 -16.90
N ASP A 89 -15.04 12.00 -16.71
CA ASP A 89 -16.41 12.44 -17.02
C ASP A 89 -16.78 13.69 -16.21
N ARG A 90 -16.57 13.66 -14.89
CA ARG A 90 -16.82 14.81 -14.01
C ARG A 90 -15.87 15.97 -14.27
N LEU A 91 -14.62 15.68 -14.64
CA LEU A 91 -13.67 16.72 -15.03
C LEU A 91 -14.11 17.40 -16.32
N ALA A 92 -14.65 16.65 -17.29
CA ALA A 92 -15.17 17.18 -18.55
C ALA A 92 -16.40 18.06 -18.35
N GLU A 93 -17.26 17.73 -17.39
CA GLU A 93 -18.37 18.60 -16.95
C GLU A 93 -17.85 19.91 -16.34
N LYS A 94 -16.78 19.87 -15.54
CA LYS A 94 -16.18 21.07 -14.92
C LYS A 94 -15.53 21.99 -15.95
N PHE A 95 -14.88 21.43 -16.97
CA PHE A 95 -14.22 22.18 -18.04
C PHE A 95 -14.96 22.00 -19.37
N GLU A 96 -16.21 22.49 -19.45
CA GLU A 96 -17.12 22.25 -20.59
C GLU A 96 -16.47 22.48 -21.97
N HIS A 97 -15.72 23.58 -22.12
CA HIS A 97 -15.03 23.93 -23.37
C HIS A 97 -13.93 22.92 -23.78
N GLY A 98 -13.38 22.19 -22.81
CA GLY A 98 -12.30 21.21 -22.97
C GLY A 98 -12.76 19.75 -22.86
N GLY A 99 -14.06 19.49 -22.66
CA GLY A 99 -14.57 18.17 -22.28
C GLY A 99 -14.16 17.04 -23.24
N LYS A 100 -14.16 17.29 -24.56
CA LYS A 100 -13.70 16.31 -25.55
C LYS A 100 -12.24 15.90 -25.34
N VAL A 101 -11.35 16.88 -25.13
CA VAL A 101 -9.92 16.64 -24.90
C VAL A 101 -9.71 15.84 -23.63
N ILE A 102 -10.39 16.23 -22.54
CA ILE A 102 -10.32 15.55 -21.24
C ILE A 102 -10.63 14.06 -21.36
N LEU A 103 -11.67 13.71 -22.11
CA LEU A 103 -12.05 12.32 -22.35
C LEU A 103 -11.05 11.58 -23.25
N GLU A 104 -10.56 12.24 -24.31
CA GLU A 104 -9.60 11.65 -25.27
C GLU A 104 -8.23 11.33 -24.61
N GLU A 105 -7.83 12.08 -23.59
CA GLU A 105 -6.55 11.89 -22.89
C GLU A 105 -6.60 10.88 -21.73
N LEU A 106 -7.73 10.22 -21.47
CA LEU A 106 -7.88 9.23 -20.38
C LEU A 106 -6.78 8.16 -20.38
N ASN A 107 -6.26 7.78 -21.56
CA ASN A 107 -5.19 6.79 -21.67
C ASN A 107 -3.90 7.18 -20.93
N ILE A 108 -3.61 8.47 -20.73
CA ILE A 108 -2.46 8.91 -19.93
C ILE A 108 -2.60 8.40 -18.50
N LEU A 109 -3.79 8.52 -17.89
CA LEU A 109 -4.06 8.02 -16.54
C LEU A 109 -4.05 6.49 -16.50
N LEU A 110 -4.57 5.83 -17.54
CA LEU A 110 -4.59 4.36 -17.60
C LEU A 110 -3.18 3.75 -17.74
N ASN A 111 -2.17 4.51 -18.17
CA ASN A 111 -0.78 4.04 -18.18
C ASN A 111 -0.24 3.70 -16.79
N ILE A 112 -0.87 4.19 -15.71
CA ILE A 112 -0.56 3.79 -14.32
C ILE A 112 -0.48 2.26 -14.19
N TYR A 113 -1.42 1.56 -14.80
CA TYR A 113 -1.57 0.10 -14.66
C TYR A 113 -0.60 -0.72 -15.53
N ALA A 114 0.21 -0.06 -16.37
CA ALA A 114 1.21 -0.68 -17.22
C ALA A 114 2.65 -0.52 -16.70
N ILE A 115 2.86 0.31 -15.68
CA ILE A 115 4.19 0.59 -15.14
C ILE A 115 4.46 -0.28 -13.92
N GLU A 116 5.63 -0.91 -13.93
CA GLU A 116 6.18 -1.60 -12.76
C GLU A 116 6.57 -0.58 -11.68
N PRO A 117 6.03 -0.68 -10.46
CA PRO A 117 6.40 0.20 -9.36
C PRO A 117 7.76 -0.15 -8.80
N ARG A 118 8.45 0.87 -8.30
CA ARG A 118 9.73 0.70 -7.63
C ARG A 118 9.55 0.08 -6.26
N LEU A 119 10.33 -0.96 -5.96
CA LEU A 119 10.39 -1.53 -4.62
C LEU A 119 11.05 -0.55 -3.63
N ARG A 120 10.50 -0.43 -2.42
CA ARG A 120 11.10 0.41 -1.38
C ARG A 120 12.47 -0.14 -0.95
N VAL A 121 13.36 0.79 -0.59
CA VAL A 121 14.72 0.46 -0.17
C VAL A 121 14.66 -0.39 1.10
N GLY A 122 15.41 -1.50 1.11
CA GLY A 122 15.51 -2.41 2.25
C GLY A 122 14.41 -3.47 2.35
N VAL A 123 13.37 -3.46 1.50
CA VAL A 123 12.26 -4.43 1.58
C VAL A 123 12.74 -5.88 1.45
N ARG A 124 13.55 -6.20 0.44
CA ARG A 124 14.03 -7.58 0.24
C ARG A 124 14.81 -8.07 1.46
N THR A 125 15.79 -7.28 1.91
CA THR A 125 16.60 -7.58 3.09
C THR A 125 15.74 -7.76 4.34
N MET A 126 14.76 -6.89 4.56
CA MET A 126 13.83 -7.00 5.68
C MET A 126 13.01 -8.29 5.62
N LEU A 127 12.42 -8.62 4.46
CA LEU A 127 11.64 -9.85 4.29
C LEU A 127 12.50 -11.10 4.48
N GLU A 128 13.74 -11.10 3.99
CA GLU A 128 14.71 -12.18 4.19
C GLU A 128 15.05 -12.36 5.67
N ILE A 129 15.33 -11.28 6.38
CA ILE A 129 15.60 -11.31 7.82
C ILE A 129 14.42 -11.90 8.59
N LEU A 130 13.19 -11.42 8.33
CA LEU A 130 12.00 -11.95 9.01
C LEU A 130 11.80 -13.45 8.75
N LYS A 131 11.95 -13.88 7.49
CA LYS A 131 11.80 -15.29 7.11
C LYS A 131 12.87 -16.18 7.78
N GLU A 132 14.13 -15.75 7.77
CA GLU A 132 15.24 -16.46 8.43
C GLU A 132 15.14 -16.47 9.97
N SER A 133 14.46 -15.49 10.56
CA SER A 133 14.10 -15.48 11.98
C SER A 133 12.96 -16.44 12.33
N GLY A 134 12.35 -17.10 11.34
CA GLY A 134 11.28 -18.09 11.52
C GLY A 134 9.88 -17.49 11.57
N ILE A 135 9.70 -16.27 11.06
CA ILE A 135 8.41 -15.58 11.01
C ILE A 135 7.65 -15.97 9.75
N ARG A 136 6.35 -16.24 9.92
CA ARG A 136 5.41 -16.44 8.81
C ARG A 136 5.04 -15.09 8.19
N LEU A 137 5.10 -14.99 6.87
CA LEU A 137 4.86 -13.74 6.15
C LEU A 137 3.55 -13.76 5.38
N GLY A 138 2.71 -12.76 5.63
CA GLY A 138 1.45 -12.56 4.91
C GLY A 138 1.46 -11.28 4.08
N LEU A 139 0.74 -11.26 2.97
CA LEU A 139 0.40 -10.05 2.21
C LEU A 139 -1.11 -9.88 2.18
N VAL A 140 -1.62 -8.73 2.60
CA VAL A 140 -3.04 -8.38 2.53
C VAL A 140 -3.18 -7.02 1.85
N THR A 141 -3.61 -7.03 0.60
CA THR A 141 -3.68 -5.85 -0.27
C THR A 141 -5.08 -5.68 -0.86
N HIS A 142 -5.47 -4.45 -1.19
CA HIS A 142 -6.67 -4.16 -1.97
C HIS A 142 -6.30 -3.48 -3.28
N ALA A 143 -6.58 -4.12 -4.40
CA ALA A 143 -6.28 -3.59 -5.73
C ALA A 143 -6.93 -4.50 -6.78
N ASN A 144 -6.89 -4.06 -8.04
CA ASN A 144 -7.22 -4.93 -9.14
C ASN A 144 -6.33 -6.19 -9.14
N VAL A 145 -6.93 -7.38 -9.15
CA VAL A 145 -6.22 -8.67 -9.05
C VAL A 145 -5.10 -8.79 -10.09
N LYS A 146 -5.38 -8.50 -11.36
CA LYS A 146 -4.38 -8.63 -12.43
C LYS A 146 -3.22 -7.68 -12.25
N TRP A 147 -3.49 -6.47 -11.76
CA TRP A 147 -2.45 -5.50 -11.50
C TRP A 147 -1.61 -5.87 -10.28
N THR A 148 -2.22 -6.44 -9.24
CA THR A 148 -1.49 -7.04 -8.12
C THR A 148 -0.59 -8.18 -8.58
N GLU A 149 -1.11 -9.12 -9.38
CA GLU A 149 -0.33 -10.21 -9.95
C GLU A 149 0.84 -9.70 -10.80
N PHE A 150 0.60 -8.68 -11.65
CA PHE A 150 1.65 -8.01 -12.43
C PHE A 150 2.77 -7.47 -11.52
N LYS A 151 2.43 -6.76 -10.44
CA LYS A 151 3.40 -6.21 -9.48
C LYS A 151 4.19 -7.33 -8.79
N LEU A 152 3.50 -8.37 -8.30
CA LEU A 152 4.14 -9.47 -7.59
C LEU A 152 5.08 -10.30 -8.48
N ASN A 153 4.69 -10.52 -9.75
CA ASN A 153 5.50 -11.24 -10.73
C ASN A 153 6.80 -10.49 -11.05
N ASN A 154 6.67 -9.22 -11.43
CA ASN A 154 7.81 -8.42 -11.88
C ASN A 154 8.79 -8.12 -10.75
N LEU A 155 8.28 -7.95 -9.53
CA LEU A 155 9.11 -7.71 -8.35
C LEU A 155 9.57 -8.99 -7.65
N CYS A 156 9.25 -10.18 -8.18
CA CYS A 156 9.57 -11.47 -7.58
C CYS A 156 9.20 -11.52 -6.08
N LEU A 157 7.98 -11.12 -5.75
CA LEU A 157 7.51 -11.03 -4.36
C LEU A 157 6.75 -12.27 -3.88
N TRP A 158 6.28 -13.12 -4.79
CA TRP A 158 5.53 -14.34 -4.46
C TRP A 158 6.24 -15.24 -3.46
N ASP A 159 7.55 -15.46 -3.64
CA ASP A 159 8.31 -16.43 -2.85
C ASP A 159 8.58 -15.98 -1.41
N TYR A 160 8.27 -14.73 -1.06
CA TYR A 160 8.41 -14.23 0.31
C TYR A 160 7.20 -14.56 1.19
N PHE A 161 6.00 -14.65 0.62
CA PHE A 161 4.77 -14.72 1.41
C PHE A 161 4.19 -16.13 1.46
N ASP A 162 3.91 -16.61 2.67
CA ASP A 162 3.23 -17.88 2.92
C ASP A 162 1.71 -17.77 2.68
N GLN A 163 1.17 -16.55 2.78
CA GLN A 163 -0.21 -16.24 2.42
C GLN A 163 -0.38 -14.90 1.73
N ILE A 164 -1.29 -14.87 0.76
CA ILE A 164 -1.63 -13.66 0.00
C ILE A 164 -3.16 -13.55 -0.09
N VAL A 165 -3.68 -12.44 0.43
CA VAL A 165 -5.09 -12.06 0.35
C VAL A 165 -5.20 -10.81 -0.52
N ILE A 166 -5.90 -10.93 -1.64
CA ILE A 166 -6.24 -9.80 -2.51
C ILE A 166 -7.71 -9.48 -2.28
N VAL A 167 -7.96 -8.33 -1.65
CA VAL A 167 -9.29 -7.81 -1.32
C VAL A 167 -9.90 -7.11 -2.54
N ASP A 168 -11.23 -7.14 -2.63
CA ASP A 168 -12.01 -6.54 -3.72
C ASP A 168 -11.64 -5.06 -3.95
N GLU A 169 -11.39 -4.70 -5.22
CA GLU A 169 -11.00 -3.36 -5.64
C GLU A 169 -12.09 -2.28 -5.39
N ASN A 170 -13.34 -2.69 -5.20
CA ASN A 170 -14.47 -1.81 -4.90
C ASN A 170 -14.65 -1.55 -3.40
N GLY A 171 -13.85 -2.21 -2.56
CA GLY A 171 -13.90 -2.10 -1.11
C GLY A 171 -12.63 -1.52 -0.49
N HIS A 172 -12.70 -1.32 0.83
CA HIS A 172 -11.53 -1.10 1.67
C HIS A 172 -11.27 -2.36 2.47
N LYS A 173 -10.00 -2.60 2.82
CA LYS A 173 -9.63 -3.65 3.77
C LYS A 173 -10.34 -3.44 5.10
N LYS A 174 -10.87 -4.53 5.66
CA LYS A 174 -11.55 -4.57 6.96
C LYS A 174 -10.90 -5.61 7.86
N ALA A 175 -11.32 -5.67 9.12
CA ALA A 175 -10.81 -6.63 10.09
C ALA A 175 -10.92 -8.07 9.56
N ASP A 176 -12.04 -8.43 8.92
CA ASP A 176 -12.21 -9.76 8.32
C ASP A 176 -11.16 -10.12 7.27
N ASP A 177 -10.60 -9.16 6.54
CA ASP A 177 -9.59 -9.43 5.51
C ASP A 177 -8.22 -9.72 6.12
N TRP A 178 -7.84 -8.95 7.15
CA TRP A 178 -6.65 -9.25 7.96
C TRP A 178 -6.80 -10.57 8.68
N LYS A 179 -7.98 -10.85 9.25
CA LYS A 179 -8.28 -12.12 9.90
C LYS A 179 -8.12 -13.29 8.94
N LYS A 180 -8.60 -13.20 7.69
CA LYS A 180 -8.36 -14.23 6.65
C LYS A 180 -6.87 -14.49 6.43
N GLY A 181 -6.06 -13.42 6.39
CA GLY A 181 -4.60 -13.54 6.26
C GLY A 181 -3.99 -14.28 7.46
N MET A 182 -4.35 -13.89 8.68
CA MET A 182 -3.88 -14.51 9.92
C MET A 182 -4.32 -15.99 10.03
N ASP A 183 -5.57 -16.29 9.70
CA ASP A 183 -6.12 -17.65 9.69
C ASP A 183 -5.37 -18.53 8.67
N GLY A 184 -5.08 -18.00 7.49
CA GLY A 184 -4.32 -18.72 6.45
C GLY A 184 -2.86 -19.00 6.86
N LEU A 185 -2.28 -18.18 7.74
CA LEU A 185 -0.99 -18.44 8.35
C LEU A 185 -1.08 -19.38 9.56
N GLY A 186 -2.28 -19.58 10.11
CA GLY A 186 -2.50 -20.33 11.36
C GLY A 186 -1.90 -19.61 12.58
N VAL A 187 -2.05 -18.29 12.67
CA VAL A 187 -1.54 -17.46 13.77
C VAL A 187 -2.68 -16.65 14.39
N GLU A 188 -2.71 -16.59 15.72
CA GLU A 188 -3.67 -15.76 16.47
C GLU A 188 -3.35 -14.27 16.28
N PRO A 189 -4.35 -13.39 16.19
CA PRO A 189 -4.13 -11.96 15.95
C PRO A 189 -3.13 -11.29 16.91
N GLU A 190 -3.16 -11.62 18.20
CA GLU A 190 -2.30 -11.05 19.23
C GLU A 190 -0.80 -11.39 19.04
N LYS A 191 -0.52 -12.38 18.21
CA LYS A 191 0.84 -12.81 17.81
C LYS A 191 1.23 -12.31 16.42
N CYS A 192 0.42 -11.44 15.83
CA CYS A 192 0.69 -10.83 14.53
C CYS A 192 1.15 -9.38 14.68
N LEU A 193 2.05 -8.99 13.78
CA LEU A 193 2.36 -7.59 13.49
C LEU A 193 1.84 -7.26 12.09
N VAL A 194 1.00 -6.23 11.97
CA VAL A 194 0.53 -5.71 10.67
C VAL A 194 1.29 -4.44 10.30
N VAL A 195 1.82 -4.38 9.09
CA VAL A 195 2.56 -3.23 8.56
C VAL A 195 1.80 -2.66 7.37
N GLY A 196 1.46 -1.38 7.40
CA GLY A 196 0.69 -0.75 6.33
C GLY A 196 0.69 0.76 6.35
N ASP A 197 0.23 1.35 5.25
CA ASP A 197 0.21 2.80 5.03
C ASP A 197 -1.14 3.45 5.33
N SER A 198 -2.19 2.65 5.49
CA SER A 198 -3.55 3.11 5.69
C SER A 198 -4.01 2.96 7.13
N LEU A 199 -4.34 4.08 7.79
CA LEU A 199 -4.93 4.01 9.13
C LEU A 199 -6.28 3.29 9.13
N GLY A 200 -7.09 3.52 8.10
CA GLY A 200 -8.42 2.95 7.98
C GLY A 200 -8.47 1.54 7.40
N GLY A 201 -7.48 1.17 6.58
CA GLY A 201 -7.41 -0.12 5.90
C GLY A 201 -6.50 -1.14 6.58
N ASP A 202 -5.43 -0.69 7.22
CA ASP A 202 -4.37 -1.57 7.73
C ASP A 202 -4.30 -1.52 9.25
N VAL A 203 -4.07 -0.33 9.78
CA VAL A 203 -3.70 -0.16 11.19
C VAL A 203 -4.90 -0.41 12.11
N ARG A 204 -6.00 0.34 11.97
CA ARG A 204 -7.16 0.16 12.85
C ARG A 204 -7.80 -1.22 12.70
N PRO A 205 -8.06 -1.74 11.47
CA PRO A 205 -8.66 -3.06 11.32
C PRO A 205 -7.83 -4.19 11.92
N ALA A 206 -6.49 -4.09 11.90
CA ALA A 206 -5.62 -5.07 12.54
C ALA A 206 -5.59 -4.93 14.07
N ASP A 207 -5.52 -3.70 14.59
CA ASP A 207 -5.56 -3.44 16.03
C ASP A 207 -6.87 -3.91 16.66
N GLU A 208 -8.01 -3.72 15.97
CA GLU A 208 -9.34 -4.22 16.37
C GLU A 208 -9.36 -5.73 16.64
N LEU A 209 -8.52 -6.50 15.93
CA LEU A 209 -8.39 -7.94 16.12
C LEU A 209 -7.46 -8.34 17.26
N GLY A 210 -6.69 -7.38 17.81
CA GLY A 210 -5.69 -7.66 18.83
C GLY A 210 -4.24 -7.61 18.33
N ALA A 211 -4.00 -7.43 17.04
CA ALA A 211 -2.64 -7.38 16.49
C ALA A 211 -1.89 -6.11 16.88
N ARG A 212 -0.56 -6.21 16.94
CA ARG A 212 0.31 -5.03 16.96
C ARG A 212 0.42 -4.47 15.55
N THR A 213 0.72 -3.18 15.43
CA THR A 213 0.76 -2.51 14.13
C THR A 213 2.00 -1.64 13.97
N ALA A 214 2.50 -1.57 12.75
CA ALA A 214 3.49 -0.59 12.33
C ALA A 214 2.87 0.26 11.22
N TYR A 215 2.74 1.55 11.49
CA TYR A 215 2.13 2.51 10.58
C TYR A 215 3.20 3.29 9.82
N LEU A 216 3.15 3.22 8.49
CA LEU A 216 3.97 3.98 7.57
C LEU A 216 3.11 5.04 6.86
N PRO A 217 2.99 6.29 7.35
CA PRO A 217 1.98 7.21 6.87
C PRO A 217 1.92 7.37 5.34
N SER A 218 0.77 7.03 4.76
CA SER A 218 0.54 7.14 3.31
C SER A 218 0.81 8.54 2.79
N PRO A 219 1.29 8.70 1.54
CA PRO A 219 1.33 10.00 0.86
C PRO A 219 -0.08 10.59 0.63
N TRP A 220 -1.13 9.76 0.57
CA TRP A 220 -2.50 10.21 0.33
C TRP A 220 -3.22 10.58 1.64
N SER A 221 -3.80 11.78 1.70
CA SER A 221 -4.47 12.30 2.90
C SER A 221 -5.70 11.47 3.31
N VAL A 222 -6.37 10.83 2.36
CA VAL A 222 -7.54 9.97 2.59
C VAL A 222 -7.22 8.76 3.48
N TYR A 223 -5.97 8.29 3.47
CA TYR A 223 -5.51 7.14 4.26
C TYR A 223 -5.01 7.50 5.66
N ARG A 224 -4.78 8.79 5.93
CA ARG A 224 -4.26 9.29 7.22
C ARG A 224 -5.33 9.75 8.20
N GLN A 225 -6.61 9.56 7.88
CA GLN A 225 -7.71 10.06 8.70
C GLN A 225 -7.95 9.20 9.94
N GLY A 226 -8.09 9.86 11.10
CA GLY A 226 -8.44 9.26 12.39
C GLY A 226 -7.25 9.13 13.35
N GLU A 227 -7.48 8.48 14.48
CA GLU A 227 -6.47 8.31 15.53
C GLU A 227 -5.61 7.07 15.28
N VAL A 228 -4.34 7.17 15.69
CA VAL A 228 -3.38 6.06 15.68
C VAL A 228 -3.59 5.24 16.97
N PRO A 229 -3.88 3.92 16.87
CA PRO A 229 -4.04 3.09 18.06
C PRO A 229 -2.78 3.05 18.94
N THR A 230 -2.95 2.86 20.24
CA THR A 230 -1.85 2.90 21.22
C THR A 230 -0.80 1.82 21.03
N ARG A 231 -1.17 0.66 20.46
CA ARG A 231 -0.26 -0.47 20.16
C ARG A 231 0.38 -0.38 18.77
N THR A 232 0.46 0.85 18.24
CA THR A 232 1.04 1.14 16.93
C THR A 232 2.38 1.81 17.09
N VAL A 233 3.40 1.30 16.38
CA VAL A 233 4.63 2.06 16.16
C VAL A 233 4.55 2.83 14.84
N VAL A 234 4.93 4.10 14.84
CA VAL A 234 5.02 4.90 13.60
C VAL A 234 6.44 4.86 13.07
N ILE A 235 6.59 4.52 11.79
CA ILE A 235 7.85 4.49 11.04
C ILE A 235 7.73 5.45 9.85
N ASN A 236 8.85 6.03 9.42
CA ASN A 236 8.87 6.93 8.26
C ASN A 236 9.33 6.22 6.99
N GLU A 237 10.13 5.17 7.14
CA GLU A 237 10.61 4.33 6.06
C GLU A 237 10.55 2.86 6.46
N ILE A 238 10.30 1.99 5.49
CA ILE A 238 10.10 0.56 5.75
C ILE A 238 11.35 -0.12 6.34
N PHE A 239 12.55 0.36 6.00
CA PHE A 239 13.80 -0.17 6.57
C PHE A 239 13.94 0.11 8.07
N GLU A 240 13.17 1.04 8.64
CA GLU A 240 13.15 1.31 10.07
C GLU A 240 12.39 0.24 10.87
N LEU A 241 11.59 -0.62 10.21
CA LEU A 241 10.69 -1.57 10.88
C LEU A 241 11.42 -2.44 11.91
N LEU A 242 12.56 -3.03 11.54
CA LEU A 242 13.30 -3.95 12.41
C LEU A 242 13.84 -3.25 13.66
N ALA A 243 14.29 -1.99 13.52
CA ALA A 243 14.72 -1.16 14.65
C ALA A 243 13.51 -0.69 15.48
N ALA A 244 12.37 -0.48 14.84
CA ALA A 244 11.15 -0.01 15.48
C ALA A 244 10.48 -1.05 16.38
N LEU A 245 10.85 -2.34 16.28
CA LEU A 245 10.32 -3.41 17.13
C LEU A 245 10.49 -3.12 18.63
N ASP A 246 11.56 -2.43 19.04
CA ASP A 246 11.80 -2.07 20.45
C ASP A 246 10.77 -1.05 21.00
N ARG A 247 9.97 -0.43 20.13
CA ARG A 247 8.92 0.53 20.50
C ARG A 247 7.53 -0.10 20.58
N LEU A 248 7.42 -1.42 20.37
CA LEU A 248 6.17 -2.19 20.41
C LEU A 248 5.93 -2.90 21.76
N GLU A 249 6.78 -2.63 22.76
CA GLU A 249 6.69 -3.17 24.13
C GLU A 249 5.46 -2.66 24.90
#